data_AF-A0A7C3PXF9-F1
#
_entry.id   AF-A0A7C3PXF9-F1
#
_cell.length_a   1.000
_cell.length_b   1.000
_cell.length_c   1.000
_cell.angle_alpha   90.00
_cell.angle_beta   90.00
_cell.angle_gamma   90.00
#
_symmetry.space_group_name_H-M   'P 1'
#
loop_
_entity.id
_entity.type
_entity.pdbx_description
1 polymer ?
#
loop_
_entity_poly.entity_id
_entity_poly.type
_entity_poly.pdbx_seq_one_letter_code
_entity_poly.pdbx_strand_id
1 'polypeptide(L)'
;MDSIRRATHNIGRAILLVAVLASLLMCIWLTGFMFKGTIIESRARGMIGQPIDEVVDVIGPPREIITQEQVEMGTAAFPPDGWTLDRERSVTPKVYLYLDVPRGDYVCLLVDARGILVDVVRVYS
;
A
#
# COMPACT_ATOMS: atom_id res chain seq x y z
N MET A 1 39.35 -42.92 6.50
CA MET A 1 37.91 -42.93 6.09
C MET A 1 37.03 -42.07 7.01
N ASP A 2 37.28 -42.00 8.32
CA ASP A 2 36.43 -41.23 9.25
C ASP A 2 36.56 -39.70 9.18
N SER A 3 37.64 -39.17 8.59
CA SER A 3 37.82 -37.73 8.36
C SER A 3 36.89 -37.20 7.26
N ILE A 4 36.72 -37.96 6.17
CA ILE A 4 35.86 -37.60 5.03
C ILE A 4 34.38 -37.64 5.44
N ARG A 5 33.99 -38.60 6.29
CA ARG A 5 32.61 -38.75 6.79
C ARG A 5 32.19 -37.58 7.71
N ARG A 6 33.11 -37.08 8.53
CA ARG A 6 32.89 -35.89 9.38
C ARG A 6 32.88 -34.59 8.57
N ALA A 7 33.75 -34.48 7.56
CA ALA A 7 33.76 -33.33 6.65
C ALA A 7 32.46 -33.21 5.86
N THR A 8 31.97 -34.31 5.27
CA THR A 8 30.67 -34.33 4.55
C THR A 8 29.49 -34.01 5.46
N HIS A 9 29.48 -34.55 6.69
CA HIS A 9 28.44 -34.24 7.68
C HIS A 9 28.43 -32.76 8.09
N ASN A 10 29.61 -32.15 8.30
CA ASN A 10 29.71 -30.74 8.66
C ASN A 10 29.33 -29.80 7.51
N ILE A 11 29.67 -30.15 6.26
CA ILE A 11 29.25 -29.41 5.06
C ILE A 11 27.72 -29.47 4.90
N GLY A 12 27.10 -30.64 5.10
CA GLY A 12 25.65 -30.77 5.05
C GLY A 12 24.93 -29.90 6.08
N ARG A 13 25.46 -29.81 7.31
CA ARG A 13 24.92 -28.92 8.35
C ARG A 13 25.10 -27.44 8.00
N ALA A 14 26.23 -27.06 7.40
CA ALA A 14 26.47 -25.68 6.97
C ALA A 14 25.49 -25.26 5.87
N ILE A 15 25.26 -26.11 4.87
CA ILE A 15 24.29 -25.85 3.79
C ILE A 15 22.87 -25.73 4.36
N LEU A 16 22.48 -26.63 5.27
CA LEU A 16 21.18 -26.55 5.93
C LEU A 16 21.01 -25.24 6.71
N LEU A 17 22.05 -24.81 7.42
CA LEU A 17 22.03 -23.57 8.19
C LEU A 17 21.90 -22.33 7.32
N VAL A 18 22.62 -22.28 6.19
CA VAL A 18 22.49 -21.21 5.19
C VAL A 18 21.09 -21.18 4.58
N ALA A 19 20.52 -22.35 4.24
CA ALA A 19 19.17 -22.43 3.71
C ALA A 19 18.12 -21.92 4.69
N VAL A 20 18.25 -22.26 5.99
CA VAL A 20 17.36 -21.76 7.04
C VAL A 20 17.47 -20.24 7.19
N LEU A 21 18.69 -19.69 7.20
CA LEU A 21 18.91 -18.25 7.29
C LEU A 21 18.34 -17.50 6.07
N ALA A 22 18.52 -18.05 4.87
CA ALA A 22 17.96 -17.47 3.64
C ALA A 22 16.43 -17.46 3.67
N SER A 23 15.80 -18.56 4.11
CA SER A 23 14.34 -18.63 4.28
C SER A 23 13.84 -17.62 5.32
N LEU A 24 14.52 -17.47 6.45
CA LEU A 24 14.18 -16.47 7.47
C LEU A 24 14.27 -15.04 6.92
N LEU A 25 15.32 -14.72 6.15
CA LEU A 25 15.47 -13.42 5.50
C LEU A 25 14.34 -13.15 4.50
N MET A 26 13.97 -14.15 3.68
CA MET A 26 12.84 -14.05 2.76
C MET A 26 11.51 -13.84 3.51
N CYS A 27 11.28 -14.56 4.61
CA CYS A 27 10.09 -14.36 5.44
C CYS A 27 10.03 -12.94 6.04
N ILE A 28 11.15 -12.42 6.56
CA ILE A 28 11.21 -11.06 7.11
C ILE A 28 10.93 -10.03 6.01
N TRP A 29 11.51 -10.24 4.83
CA TRP A 29 11.32 -9.34 3.69
C TRP A 29 9.84 -9.34 3.25
N LEU A 30 9.24 -10.50 3.00
CA LEU A 30 7.82 -10.63 2.61
C LEU A 30 6.88 -10.04 3.67
N THR A 31 7.12 -10.34 4.94
CA THR A 31 6.36 -9.76 6.05
C THR A 31 6.48 -8.23 6.05
N GLY A 32 7.70 -7.71 5.88
CA GLY A 32 7.95 -6.27 5.81
C GLY A 32 7.25 -5.57 4.64
N PHE A 33 7.02 -6.25 3.52
CA PHE A 33 6.21 -5.72 2.41
C PHE A 33 4.72 -5.73 2.73
N MET A 34 4.19 -6.85 3.22
CA MET A 34 2.77 -7.00 3.55
C MET A 34 2.29 -6.02 4.62
N PHE A 35 3.11 -5.74 5.64
CA PHE A 35 2.72 -4.83 6.71
C PHE A 35 2.71 -3.34 6.30
N LYS A 36 3.44 -2.95 5.25
CA LYS A 36 3.56 -1.54 4.88
C LYS A 36 2.28 -0.96 4.31
N GLY A 37 1.66 -1.66 3.34
CA GLY A 37 0.37 -1.25 2.77
C GLY A 37 -0.68 -1.05 3.87
N THR A 38 -0.74 -1.98 4.81
CA THR A 38 -1.64 -1.93 5.98
C THR A 38 -1.35 -0.75 6.91
N ILE A 39 -0.07 -0.39 7.14
CA ILE A 39 0.30 0.75 7.99
C ILE A 39 -0.10 2.07 7.33
N ILE A 40 0.17 2.24 6.03
CA ILE A 40 -0.18 3.45 5.29
C ILE A 40 -1.70 3.61 5.23
N GLU A 41 -2.43 2.53 4.96
CA GLU A 41 -3.89 2.51 4.99
C GLU A 41 -4.42 2.90 6.37
N SER A 42 -3.90 2.27 7.43
CA SER A 42 -4.31 2.56 8.81
C SER A 42 -4.03 4.01 9.21
N ARG A 43 -2.89 4.57 8.77
CA ARG A 43 -2.55 5.98 8.99
C ARG A 43 -3.50 6.90 8.24
N ALA A 44 -3.70 6.70 6.94
CA ALA A 44 -4.60 7.53 6.15
C ALA A 44 -6.04 7.47 6.70
N ARG A 45 -6.52 6.28 7.12
CA ARG A 45 -7.85 6.13 7.76
C ARG A 45 -7.94 6.88 9.08
N GLY A 46 -6.84 6.92 9.85
CA GLY A 46 -6.75 7.70 11.08
C GLY A 46 -6.80 9.22 10.87
N MET A 47 -6.66 9.69 9.63
CA MET A 47 -6.70 11.12 9.27
C MET A 47 -8.03 11.54 8.65
N ILE A 48 -9.05 10.66 8.62
CA ILE A 48 -10.39 11.03 8.14
C ILE A 48 -10.92 12.20 8.99
N GLY A 49 -11.41 13.25 8.32
CA GLY A 49 -11.85 14.51 8.91
C GLY A 49 -10.78 15.60 8.93
N GLN A 50 -9.52 15.29 8.59
CA GLN A 50 -8.44 16.27 8.52
C GLN A 50 -8.40 17.02 7.17
N PRO A 51 -7.85 18.25 7.14
CA PRO A 51 -7.52 18.94 5.91
C PRO A 51 -6.52 18.17 5.06
N ILE A 52 -6.68 18.22 3.74
CA ILE A 52 -5.86 17.46 2.79
C ILE A 52 -4.39 17.89 2.80
N ASP A 53 -4.10 19.15 3.12
CA ASP A 53 -2.73 19.66 3.26
C ASP A 53 -1.95 18.88 4.34
N GLU A 54 -2.58 18.62 5.49
CA GLU A 54 -1.98 17.83 6.57
C GLU A 54 -1.80 16.35 6.16
N VAL A 55 -2.74 15.81 5.38
CA VAL A 55 -2.68 14.43 4.87
C VAL A 55 -1.54 14.25 3.87
N VAL A 56 -1.37 15.21 2.96
CA VAL A 56 -0.28 15.22 1.97
C VAL A 56 1.08 15.26 2.65
N ASP A 57 1.24 16.09 3.69
CA ASP A 57 2.50 16.20 4.45
C ASP A 57 2.91 14.88 5.13
N VAL A 58 1.93 14.04 5.50
CA VAL A 58 2.17 12.78 6.21
C VAL A 58 2.30 11.58 5.27
N ILE A 59 1.45 11.50 4.24
CA ILE A 59 1.34 10.33 3.37
C ILE A 59 2.27 10.43 2.16
N GLY A 60 2.39 11.62 1.57
CA GLY A 60 3.21 11.85 0.39
C GLY A 60 2.59 12.86 -0.58
N PRO A 61 3.38 13.35 -1.55
CA PRO A 61 2.94 14.37 -2.49
C PRO A 61 1.81 13.86 -3.40
N PRO A 62 0.93 14.77 -3.88
CA PRO A 62 -0.10 14.42 -4.83
C PRO A 62 0.50 14.09 -6.20
N ARG A 63 0.09 12.94 -6.74
CA ARG A 63 0.44 12.49 -8.09
C ARG A 63 -0.59 12.96 -9.10
N GLU A 64 -1.86 12.75 -8.79
CA GLU A 64 -2.97 13.01 -9.71
C GLU A 64 -4.25 13.35 -8.95
N ILE A 65 -5.01 14.31 -9.48
CA ILE A 65 -6.30 14.74 -8.94
C ILE A 65 -7.36 14.33 -9.96
N ILE A 66 -8.27 13.45 -9.56
CA ILE A 66 -9.33 12.95 -10.43
C ILE A 66 -10.68 13.38 -9.85
N THR A 67 -11.46 14.10 -10.64
CA THR A 67 -12.81 14.51 -10.26
C THR A 67 -13.77 13.31 -10.32
N GLN A 68 -14.86 13.37 -9.54
CA GLN A 68 -15.93 12.38 -9.63
C GLN A 68 -16.49 12.23 -11.06
N GLU A 69 -16.56 13.30 -11.84
CA GLU A 69 -17.03 13.24 -13.22
C GLU A 69 -16.07 12.43 -14.13
N GLN A 70 -14.75 12.60 -13.97
CA GLN A 70 -13.75 11.81 -14.71
C GLN A 70 -13.77 10.33 -14.33
N VAL A 71 -14.10 10.04 -13.05
CA VAL A 71 -14.37 8.69 -12.54
C VAL A 71 -15.61 8.10 -13.22
N GLU A 72 -16.71 8.86 -13.30
CA GLU A 72 -17.97 8.42 -13.90
C GLU A 72 -17.89 8.24 -15.43
N MET A 73 -17.06 9.04 -16.10
CA MET A 73 -16.81 8.94 -17.54
C MET A 73 -15.84 7.81 -17.94
N GLY A 74 -15.34 7.02 -16.97
CA GLY A 74 -14.44 5.89 -17.23
C GLY A 74 -13.10 6.27 -17.85
N THR A 75 -12.72 7.55 -17.76
CA THR A 75 -11.54 8.13 -18.45
C THR A 75 -10.27 8.05 -17.61
N ALA A 76 -10.41 7.87 -16.30
CA ALA A 76 -9.30 7.48 -15.44
C ALA A 76 -9.00 5.99 -15.66
N ALA A 77 -7.72 5.61 -15.80
CA ALA A 77 -7.30 4.22 -15.75
C ALA A 77 -7.57 3.67 -14.34
N PHE A 78 -8.81 3.24 -14.11
CA PHE A 78 -9.18 2.55 -12.89
C PHE A 78 -8.34 1.27 -12.80
N PRO A 79 -7.65 1.02 -11.68
CA PRO A 79 -7.05 -0.29 -11.46
C PRO A 79 -8.17 -1.34 -11.37
N PRO A 80 -7.89 -2.57 -11.82
CA PRO A 80 -8.88 -3.45 -12.42
C PRO A 80 -9.89 -4.02 -11.42
N ASP A 81 -11.11 -4.13 -11.93
CA ASP A 81 -12.24 -4.99 -11.54
C ASP A 81 -12.97 -4.74 -10.21
N GLY A 82 -14.27 -4.39 -10.32
CA GLY A 82 -15.28 -4.72 -9.31
C GLY A 82 -15.77 -3.62 -8.36
N TRP A 83 -15.74 -2.34 -8.74
CA TRP A 83 -16.26 -1.26 -7.87
C TRP A 83 -17.75 -1.01 -8.08
N THR A 84 -18.48 -0.91 -6.96
CA THR A 84 -19.80 -0.26 -6.90
C THR A 84 -19.63 1.01 -6.09
N LEU A 85 -19.65 2.17 -6.75
CA LEU A 85 -19.69 3.47 -6.06
C LEU A 85 -20.98 3.50 -5.22
N ASP A 86 -20.86 3.57 -3.89
CA ASP A 86 -22.00 3.73 -3.01
C ASP A 86 -22.57 5.15 -3.16
N ARG A 87 -23.53 5.28 -4.09
CA ARG A 87 -24.18 6.54 -4.47
C ARG A 87 -24.99 7.16 -3.33
N GLU A 88 -25.35 6.39 -2.30
CA GLU A 88 -26.21 6.88 -1.22
C GLU A 88 -25.50 7.83 -0.24
N ARG A 89 -24.16 7.96 -0.29
CA ARG A 89 -23.39 8.89 0.56
C ARG A 89 -22.99 10.21 -0.12
N SER A 90 -23.58 10.58 -1.25
CA SER A 90 -23.04 11.59 -2.17
C SER A 90 -23.94 12.81 -2.38
N VAL A 91 -23.91 13.77 -1.44
CA VAL A 91 -24.61 15.08 -1.60
C VAL A 91 -23.62 16.23 -1.86
N THR A 92 -22.31 15.98 -1.86
CA THR A 92 -21.26 17.00 -2.08
C THR A 92 -20.26 16.52 -3.13
N PRO A 93 -19.70 17.44 -3.94
CA PRO A 93 -18.72 17.05 -4.95
C PRO A 93 -17.50 16.45 -4.25
N LYS A 94 -17.09 15.28 -4.74
CA LYS A 94 -15.98 14.49 -4.22
C LYS A 94 -14.84 14.49 -5.23
N VAL A 95 -13.63 14.62 -4.74
CA VAL A 95 -12.39 14.55 -5.52
C VAL A 95 -11.60 13.35 -5.03
N TYR A 96 -11.12 12.54 -5.96
CA TYR A 96 -10.21 11.44 -5.68
C TYR A 96 -8.77 11.94 -5.82
N LEU A 97 -8.02 11.88 -4.73
CA LEU A 97 -6.62 12.30 -4.71
C LEU A 97 -5.71 11.06 -4.65
N TYR A 98 -4.84 10.93 -5.65
CA TYR A 98 -3.82 9.90 -5.67
C TYR A 98 -2.53 10.48 -5.10
N LEU A 99 -2.07 9.94 -3.98
CA LEU A 99 -0.80 10.33 -3.39
C LEU A 99 0.26 9.30 -3.74
N ASP A 100 1.43 9.77 -4.20
CA ASP A 100 2.61 8.92 -4.34
C ASP A 100 3.12 8.57 -2.94
N VAL A 101 3.31 7.27 -2.72
CA VAL A 101 3.92 6.76 -1.50
C VAL A 101 5.32 6.28 -1.83
N PRO A 102 6.30 6.41 -0.92
CA PRO A 102 7.66 5.96 -1.17
C PRO A 102 7.71 4.51 -1.70
N ARG A 103 8.42 4.31 -2.82
CA ARG A 103 8.72 3.02 -3.49
C ARG A 103 7.69 2.47 -4.49
N GLY A 104 6.79 3.31 -5.00
CA GLY A 104 5.93 2.99 -6.16
C GLY A 104 4.48 2.69 -5.82
N ASP A 105 4.17 2.69 -4.53
CA ASP A 105 2.83 2.55 -3.98
C ASP A 105 2.03 3.85 -4.19
N TYR A 106 0.71 3.76 -4.21
CA TYR A 106 -0.16 4.93 -4.26
C TYR A 106 -1.42 4.76 -3.40
N VAL A 107 -1.90 5.85 -2.81
CA VAL A 107 -3.12 5.86 -1.99
C VAL A 107 -4.17 6.68 -2.70
N CYS A 108 -5.37 6.11 -2.87
CA CYS A 108 -6.53 6.83 -3.36
C CYS A 108 -7.36 7.32 -2.17
N LEU A 109 -7.42 8.64 -2.02
CA LEU A 109 -8.14 9.35 -0.98
C LEU A 109 -9.41 9.99 -1.54
N LEU A 110 -10.50 9.97 -0.77
CA LEU A 110 -11.73 10.66 -1.10
C LEU A 110 -11.79 11.97 -0.33
N VAL A 111 -11.83 13.10 -1.03
CA VAL A 111 -11.81 14.44 -0.47
C VAL A 111 -13.11 15.16 -0.80
N ASP A 112 -13.68 15.89 0.16
CA ASP A 112 -14.85 16.74 -0.10
C ASP A 112 -14.48 18.08 -0.74
N ALA A 113 -15.51 18.85 -1.12
CA ALA A 113 -15.38 20.19 -1.69
C ALA A 113 -14.62 21.20 -0.82
N ARG A 114 -14.46 20.93 0.48
CA ARG A 114 -13.78 21.79 1.44
C ARG A 114 -12.31 21.40 1.60
N GLY A 115 -11.84 20.38 0.89
CA GLY A 115 -10.49 19.86 1.03
C GLY A 115 -10.33 18.97 2.27
N ILE A 116 -11.41 18.36 2.78
CA ILE A 116 -11.35 17.46 3.94
C ILE A 116 -11.32 16.00 3.47
N LEU A 117 -10.43 15.19 4.04
CA LEU A 117 -10.40 13.76 3.81
C LEU A 117 -11.67 13.10 4.39
N VAL A 118 -12.48 12.50 3.53
CA VAL A 118 -13.74 11.83 3.91
C VAL A 118 -13.56 10.33 4.02
N ASP A 119 -12.74 9.74 3.17
CA ASP A 119 -12.51 8.29 3.16
C ASP A 119 -11.18 7.92 2.53
N VAL A 120 -10.70 6.72 2.85
CA VAL A 120 -9.54 6.10 2.21
C VAL A 120 -10.04 4.93 1.38
N VAL A 121 -9.94 5.08 0.06
CA VAL A 121 -10.60 4.16 -0.85
C VAL A 121 -9.76 2.91 -1.07
N ARG A 122 -8.45 3.06 -1.28
CA ARG A 122 -7.51 1.92 -1.38
C ARG A 122 -6.05 2.37 -1.30
N VAL A 123 -5.18 1.47 -0.84
CA VAL A 123 -3.72 1.55 -0.95
C VAL A 123 -3.26 0.49 -1.97
N TYR A 124 -2.47 0.92 -2.95
CA TYR A 124 -1.88 0.07 -3.97
C TYR A 124 -0.40 -0.11 -3.66
N SER A 125 0.05 -1.36 -3.67
CA SER A 125 1.43 -1.80 -3.42
C SER A 125 1.85 -2.83 -4.45
#